data_AF-A0A8J7YWN7-F1
#
_entry.id   AF-A0A8J7YWN7-F1
#
_cell.length_a   1.000
_cell.length_b   1.000
_cell.length_c   1.000
_cell.angle_alpha   90.00
_cell.angle_beta   90.00
_cell.angle_gamma   90.00
#
_symmetry.space_group_name_H-M   'P 1'
#
loop_
_entity.id
_entity.type
_entity.pdbx_description
1 polymer ?
#
loop_
_entity_poly.entity_id
_entity_poly.type
_entity_poly.pdbx_seq_one_letter_code
_entity_poly.pdbx_strand_id
1 'polypeptide(L)' 'MPLSEVYNQPWSKRARKATRMVREFLQKHTKKEVKIAGDVNNAIWSRGMKHPPRKIRVNVEIGENVATARLLK' A
#
# COMPACT_ATOMS: atom_id res chain seq x y z
N MET A 1 2.03 0.41 8.25
CA MET A 1 2.65 1.52 7.50
C MET A 1 1.83 2.78 7.67
N PRO A 2 2.46 3.95 7.88
CA PRO A 2 1.76 5.24 7.87
C PRO A 2 1.46 5.68 6.42
N LEU A 3 0.20 6.04 6.15
CA LEU A 3 -0.26 6.64 4.88
C LEU A 3 -0.72 8.09 5.07
N SER A 4 -0.34 8.73 6.18
CA SER A 4 -0.80 10.08 6.55
C SER A 4 -0.49 11.12 5.46
N GLU A 5 0.67 11.00 4.81
CA GLU A 5 1.13 11.93 3.77
C GLU A 5 0.25 11.90 2.51
N VAL A 6 -0.57 10.87 2.32
CA VAL A 6 -1.55 10.81 1.22
C VAL A 6 -2.59 11.93 1.31
N TYR A 7 -2.90 12.43 2.51
CA TYR A 7 -3.94 13.45 2.71
C TYR A 7 -3.52 14.85 2.26
N ASN A 8 -2.22 15.09 2.04
CA ASN A 8 -1.71 16.34 1.46
C ASN A 8 -2.08 16.49 -0.02
N GLN A 9 -2.49 15.41 -0.69
CA GLN A 9 -2.92 15.44 -2.09
C GLN A 9 -4.42 15.76 -2.23
N PRO A 10 -4.82 16.34 -3.39
CA PRO A 10 -6.23 16.51 -3.74
C PRO A 10 -6.99 15.20 -3.63
N TRP A 11 -8.24 15.27 -3.20
CA TRP A 11 -9.09 14.11 -2.88
C TRP A 11 -9.15 13.06 -4.02
N SER A 12 -9.15 13.51 -5.28
CA SER A 12 -9.17 12.64 -6.47
C SER A 12 -7.89 11.78 -6.64
N LYS A 13 -6.76 12.17 -6.05
CA LYS A 13 -5.47 11.47 -6.23
C LYS A 13 -5.07 10.61 -5.04
N ARG A 14 -5.84 10.62 -3.95
CA ARG A 14 -5.43 10.03 -2.67
C ARG A 14 -5.24 8.51 -2.76
N ALA A 15 -6.24 7.74 -3.18
CA ALA A 15 -6.10 6.28 -3.29
C ALA A 15 -4.97 5.84 -4.24
N ARG A 16 -4.81 6.54 -5.37
CA ARG A 16 -3.70 6.32 -6.31
C ARG A 16 -2.34 6.57 -5.65
N LYS A 17 -2.21 7.68 -4.91
CA LYS A 17 -0.98 8.00 -4.17
C LYS A 17 -0.71 7.00 -3.04
N ALA A 18 -1.75 6.53 -2.33
CA ALA A 18 -1.62 5.50 -1.30
C ALA A 18 -1.01 4.21 -1.86
N THR A 19 -1.50 3.76 -3.02
CA THR A 19 -0.96 2.57 -3.71
C THR A 19 0.52 2.75 -4.07
N ARG A 20 0.90 3.94 -4.57
CA ARG A 20 2.29 4.26 -4.90
C ARG A 20 3.18 4.28 -3.66
N MET A 21 2.71 4.90 -2.57
CA MET A 21 3.43 5.00 -1.31
C MET A 21 3.66 3.63 -0.68
N VAL A 22 2.69 2.72 -0.76
CA VAL A 22 2.87 1.33 -0.30
C VAL A 22 3.96 0.64 -1.11
N ARG A 23 3.97 0.79 -2.44
CA ARG A 23 5.02 0.23 -3.30
C ARG A 23 6.40 0.78 -2.95
N GLU A 24 6.53 2.10 -2.82
CA GLU A 24 7.78 2.78 -2.45
C GLU A 24 8.29 2.32 -1.07
N PHE A 25 7.39 2.20 -0.09
CA PHE A 25 7.73 1.74 1.26
C PHE A 25 8.27 0.31 1.26
N LEU A 26 7.58 -0.60 0.56
CA LEU A 26 7.97 -2.01 0.46
C LEU A 26 9.28 -2.19 -0.31
N GLN A 27 9.49 -1.41 -1.37
CA GLN A 27 10.71 -1.44 -2.15
C GLN A 27 11.91 -0.94 -1.33
N LYS A 28 11.72 0.13 -0.54
CA LYS A 28 12.77 0.66 0.35
C LYS A 28 13.21 -0.34 1.42
N HIS A 29 12.27 -1.11 1.99
CA HIS A 29 12.58 -2.05 3.08
C HIS A 29 13.04 -3.43 2.58
N THR A 30 12.51 -3.91 1.45
CA THR A 30 12.80 -5.26 0.97
C THR A 30 13.90 -5.31 -0.09
N LYS A 31 14.22 -4.17 -0.73
CA LYS A 31 15.18 -4.05 -1.85
C LYS A 31 14.93 -5.02 -3.02
N LYS A 32 13.71 -5.55 -3.15
CA LYS A 32 13.29 -6.50 -4.19
C LYS A 32 12.11 -5.95 -4.97
N GLU A 33 11.77 -6.62 -6.06
CA GLU A 33 10.56 -6.31 -6.81
C GLU A 33 9.32 -6.64 -5.98
N VAL A 34 8.38 -5.70 -5.91
CA VAL A 34 7.21 -5.78 -5.03
C VAL A 34 5.97 -6.13 -5.85
N LYS A 35 5.32 -7.25 -5.52
CA LYS A 35 3.99 -7.59 -6.01
C LYS A 35 2.97 -7.33 -4.91
N ILE A 36 2.05 -6.41 -5.18
CA ILE A 36 0.95 -6.06 -4.27
C ILE A 36 -0.20 -7.04 -4.57
N ALA A 37 -0.62 -7.82 -3.56
CA ALA A 37 -1.77 -8.69 -3.72
C ALA A 37 -3.08 -7.88 -3.81
N GLY A 38 -4.10 -8.46 -4.45
CA GLY A 38 -5.42 -7.84 -4.62
C GLY A 38 -6.05 -7.40 -3.29
N ASP A 39 -5.82 -8.15 -2.21
CA ASP A 39 -6.36 -7.85 -0.88
C ASP A 39 -5.91 -6.49 -0.35
N VAL A 40 -4.64 -6.15 -0.55
CA VAL A 40 -4.07 -4.87 -0.12
C VAL A 40 -4.67 -3.73 -0.95
N ASN A 41 -4.83 -3.94 -2.25
CA ASN A 41 -5.47 -2.97 -3.11
C ASN A 41 -6.94 -2.75 -2.68
N ASN A 42 -7.70 -3.82 -2.48
CA ASN A 42 -9.09 -3.73 -2.02
C ASN A 42 -9.21 -3.01 -0.67
N ALA A 43 -8.28 -3.25 0.26
CA ALA A 43 -8.24 -2.53 1.52
C ALA A 43 -8.00 -1.02 1.34
N ILE A 44 -7.09 -0.63 0.45
CA ILE A 44 -6.84 0.79 0.11
C ILE A 44 -8.09 1.45 -0.48
N TRP A 45 -8.80 0.73 -1.37
CA TRP A 45 -9.98 1.22 -2.08
C TRP A 45 -11.31 1.00 -1.34
N SER A 46 -11.30 0.34 -0.17
CA SER A 46 -12.51 -0.02 0.59
C SER A 46 -13.42 1.15 0.96
N ARG A 47 -12.84 2.34 1.18
CA ARG A 47 -13.55 3.59 1.50
C ARG A 47 -13.63 4.56 0.31
N GLY A 48 -13.42 4.04 -0.89
CA GLY A 48 -13.36 4.79 -2.13
C GLY A 48 -12.11 5.65 -2.29
N MET A 49 -12.11 6.49 -3.34
CA MET A 49 -10.96 7.31 -3.73
C MET A 49 -10.62 8.41 -2.72
N LYS A 50 -11.65 8.97 -2.05
CA LYS A 50 -11.55 10.16 -1.18
C LYS A 50 -10.90 9.90 0.18
N HIS A 51 -11.12 8.71 0.73
CA HIS A 51 -10.82 8.39 2.13
C HIS A 51 -10.00 7.10 2.30
N PRO A 52 -8.83 6.96 1.66
CA PRO A 52 -8.00 5.79 1.88
C PRO A 52 -7.62 5.66 3.37
N PRO A 53 -7.48 4.43 3.90
CA PRO A 53 -7.10 4.20 5.29
C PRO A 53 -5.76 4.89 5.64
N ARG A 54 -5.69 5.53 6.81
CA ARG A 54 -4.47 6.24 7.26
C ARG A 54 -3.34 5.30 7.70
N LYS A 55 -3.68 4.07 8.09
CA LYS A 55 -2.74 3.03 8.50
C LYS A 55 -3.23 1.70 7.93
N ILE A 56 -2.32 0.95 7.31
CA ILE A 56 -2.56 -0.43 6.89
C ILE A 56 -1.44 -1.28 7.47
N ARG A 57 -1.81 -2.42 8.06
CA ARG A 57 -0.88 -3.47 8.46
C ARG A 57 -0.85 -4.49 7.32
N VAL A 58 0.35 -4.74 6.82
CA VAL A 58 0.60 -5.63 5.69
C VAL A 58 1.65 -6.62 6.15
N ASN A 59 1.39 -7.90 5.94
CA ASN A 59 2.40 -8.92 6.11
C ASN A 59 3.14 -9.08 4.78
N VAL A 60 4.46 -9.17 4.83
CA VAL A 60 5.30 -9.24 3.63
C VAL A 60 6.02 -10.56 3.63
N GLU A 61 5.68 -11.42 2.67
CA GLU A 61 6.41 -12.66 2.42
C GLU A 61 7.54 -12.36 1.44
N ILE A 62 8.77 -12.48 1.93
CA ILE A 62 9.98 -12.25 1.15
C ILE A 62 10.35 -13.56 0.47
N GLY A 63 10.00 -13.70 -0.81
CA GLY A 63 10.54 -14.76 -1.66
C GLY A 63 11.97 -14.44 -2.12
N GLU A 64 12.62 -15.39 -2.78
CA GLU A 64 14.00 -15.26 -3.28
C GLU A 64 14.21 -13.99 -4.12
N ASN A 65 13.25 -13.63 -4.98
CA ASN A 65 13.36 -12.43 -5.82
C ASN A 65 12.16 -11.47 -5.74
N VAL A 66 11.03 -11.90 -5.14
CA VAL A 66 9.78 -11.14 -5.12
C VAL A 66 9.23 -11.03 -3.71
N ALA A 67 8.86 -9.81 -3.30
CA ALA A 67 8.15 -9.55 -2.06
C ALA A 67 6.63 -9.55 -2.32
N THR A 68 5.89 -10.46 -1.67
CA THR A 68 4.43 -10.54 -1.78
C THR A 68 3.80 -9.92 -0.53
N ALA A 69 3.04 -8.84 -0.70
CA ALA A 69 2.35 -8.18 0.42
C ALA A 69 0.91 -8.69 0.55
N ARG A 70 0.56 -9.30 1.69
CA ARG A 70 -0.79 -9.75 2.06
C ARG A 70 -1.36 -8.89 3.18
N LEU A 71 -2.67 -8.68 3.18
CA LEU A 71 -3.34 -7.96 4.26
C LEU A 71 -3.33 -8.81 5.53
N LEU A 72 -2.99 -8.21 6.67
CA LEU A 72 -3.29 -8.81 7.96
C LEU A 72 -4.80 -8.67 8.20
N LYS A 73 -5.52 -9.80 8.26
CA LYS A 73 -6.88 -9.84 8.81
C LYS A 73 -6.85 -9.55 10.31
#